data_AF-A0A9W7MAC6-F1
#
_entry.id   AF-A0A9W7MAC6-F1
#
_cell.length_a   1.000
_cell.length_b   1.000
_cell.length_c   1.000
_cell.angle_alpha   90.00
_cell.angle_beta   90.00
_cell.angle_gamma   90.00
#
_symmetry.space_group_name_H-M   'P 1'
#
loop_
_entity.id
_entity.type
_entity.pdbx_description
1 polymer ?
#
loop_
_entity_poly.entity_id
_entity_poly.type
_entity_poly.pdbx_seq_one_letter_code
_entity_poly.pdbx_strand_id
1 'polypeptide(L)'
;MNKIAVAFNEAARLSESSGCEYSPEDSTETDLSDLVNSYFESGGFEDENDEAATSRRQRDVSDCYCSESETKNMLLELLRYDEEDNEKQMVRKETEHACEMFVGSEEFKRRLMSHLRDKGFDAGLCKSRWDKSVRNLLSGAHEYVDVYTNGTRHIVEVNLVAQFEIARPTSSYASLLEIIPPIFVGKPEELKRVVKLMCKAMRESMKAKDMHLPPWRRNGYVQSKWFARYKRTVNEVLIRPTISIDCRDNVAGKDGLKVGYLTAAFEGTN
;
A
#
# COMPACT_ATOMS: atom_id res chain seq x y z
N MET A 1 -23.72 -6.22 5.79
CA MET A 1 -22.54 -5.52 6.37
C MET A 1 -21.52 -6.56 6.78
N ASN A 2 -20.31 -6.51 6.21
CA ASN A 2 -19.23 -7.45 6.49
C ASN A 2 -18.57 -7.11 7.84
N LYS A 3 -18.41 -8.09 8.73
CA LYS A 3 -17.82 -7.90 10.07
C LYS A 3 -16.41 -7.28 10.00
N ILE A 4 -15.64 -7.59 8.95
CA ILE A 4 -14.29 -7.04 8.72
C ILE A 4 -14.37 -5.54 8.44
N ALA A 5 -15.29 -5.10 7.57
CA ALA A 5 -15.46 -3.69 7.23
C ALA A 5 -15.92 -2.86 8.44
N VAL A 6 -16.83 -3.41 9.25
CA VAL A 6 -17.29 -2.76 10.49
C VAL A 6 -16.13 -2.56 11.47
N ALA A 7 -15.27 -3.57 11.63
CA ALA A 7 -14.19 -3.49 12.59
C ALA A 7 -13.04 -2.55 12.18
N PHE A 8 -12.76 -2.43 10.87
CA PHE A 8 -11.85 -1.40 10.36
C PHE A 8 -12.41 0.02 10.53
N ASN A 9 -13.73 0.20 10.36
CA ASN A 9 -14.37 1.49 10.55
C ASN A 9 -14.38 1.92 12.03
N GLU A 10 -14.59 0.99 12.96
CA GLU A 10 -14.49 1.25 14.40
C GLU A 10 -13.06 1.61 14.84
N ALA A 11 -12.04 0.92 14.31
CA ALA A 11 -10.64 1.25 14.60
C ALA A 11 -10.24 2.65 14.09
N ALA A 12 -10.72 3.04 12.90
CA ALA A 12 -10.48 4.37 12.35
C ALA A 12 -11.08 5.49 13.22
N ARG A 13 -12.24 5.27 13.86
CA ARG A 13 -12.88 6.25 14.76
C ARG A 13 -12.15 6.43 16.09
N LEU A 14 -11.40 5.43 16.56
CA LEU A 14 -10.64 5.52 17.81
C LEU A 14 -9.27 6.23 17.64
N SER A 15 -8.76 6.30 16.40
CA SER A 15 -7.54 7.03 16.05
C SER A 15 -7.69 8.56 16.12
N GLU A 16 -8.92 9.09 16.19
CA GLU A 16 -9.21 10.53 16.26
C GLU A 16 -8.93 11.17 17.64
N SER A 17 -8.49 10.40 18.64
CA SER A 17 -8.27 10.89 20.03
C SER A 17 -6.78 11.02 20.44
N SER A 18 -5.84 11.12 19.50
CA SER A 18 -4.45 11.43 19.85
C SER A 18 -4.17 12.92 19.67
N GLY A 19 -4.38 13.69 20.75
CA GLY A 19 -4.01 15.09 20.82
C GLY A 19 -2.50 15.26 20.76
N CYS A 20 -2.00 15.84 19.67
CA CYS A 20 -0.60 16.21 19.55
C CYS A 20 -0.35 17.55 20.25
N GLU A 21 0.40 17.55 21.34
CA GLU A 21 1.07 18.74 21.85
C GLU A 21 2.28 19.05 20.96
N TYR A 22 2.27 20.19 20.28
CA TYR A 22 3.45 20.68 19.56
C TYR A 22 3.67 22.15 19.95
N SER A 23 4.82 22.43 20.58
CA SER A 23 5.34 23.80 20.72
C SER A 23 6.22 24.14 19.51
N PRO A 24 6.23 25.39 19.03
CA PRO A 24 6.78 25.75 17.73
C PRO A 24 8.21 26.27 17.86
N GLU A 25 9.12 25.78 17.02
CA GLU A 25 10.36 26.50 16.69
C GLU A 25 10.65 26.29 15.19
N ASP A 26 10.87 27.42 14.53
CA ASP A 26 11.33 27.69 13.17
C ASP A 26 10.33 27.59 11.99
N SER A 27 9.82 28.77 11.66
CA SER A 27 8.81 29.10 10.66
C SER A 27 9.39 29.22 9.25
N THR A 28 9.13 28.22 8.41
CA THR A 28 8.75 28.47 7.01
C THR A 28 7.25 28.18 6.89
N GLU A 29 6.48 29.14 7.39
CA GLU A 29 5.02 29.15 7.44
C GLU A 29 4.49 29.17 6.00
N THR A 30 4.22 27.99 5.44
CA THR A 30 3.30 27.91 4.30
C THR A 30 1.92 28.01 4.91
N ASP A 31 1.33 29.19 4.76
CA ASP A 31 0.02 29.53 5.31
C ASP A 31 -1.01 28.50 4.84
N LEU A 32 -1.76 27.91 5.78
CA LEU A 32 -2.87 27.01 5.45
C LEU A 32 -3.88 27.70 4.53
N SER A 33 -3.97 29.03 4.62
CA SER A 33 -4.75 29.89 3.74
C SER A 33 -4.31 29.79 2.29
N ASP A 34 -3.00 29.75 2.00
CA ASP A 34 -2.49 29.62 0.62
C ASP A 34 -2.84 28.26 0.02
N LEU A 35 -2.80 27.20 0.83
CA LEU A 35 -3.16 25.84 0.38
C LEU A 35 -4.64 25.73 0.04
N VAL A 36 -5.49 26.34 0.87
CA VAL A 36 -6.95 26.39 0.69
C VAL A 36 -7.33 27.34 -0.46
N ASN A 37 -6.66 28.48 -0.59
CA ASN A 37 -6.89 29.43 -1.68
C ASN A 37 -6.47 28.85 -3.03
N SER A 38 -5.35 28.11 -3.11
CA SER A 38 -4.97 27.40 -4.36
C SER A 38 -6.03 26.39 -4.83
N TYR A 39 -6.83 25.86 -3.90
CA TYR A 39 -7.93 24.94 -4.21
C TYR A 39 -9.15 25.68 -4.76
N PHE A 40 -9.53 26.80 -4.15
CA PHE A 40 -10.69 27.60 -4.57
C PHE A 40 -10.41 28.45 -5.82
N GLU A 41 -9.18 28.96 -5.99
CA GLU A 41 -8.74 29.71 -7.17
C GLU A 41 -8.55 28.83 -8.41
N SER A 42 -8.42 27.51 -8.25
CA SER A 42 -8.54 26.53 -9.34
C SER A 42 -10.00 26.36 -9.84
N GLY A 43 -10.88 27.32 -9.53
CA GLY A 43 -12.22 27.44 -10.08
C GLY A 43 -12.18 27.59 -11.60
N GLY A 44 -12.45 26.48 -12.29
CA GLY A 44 -12.62 26.44 -13.74
C GLY A 44 -11.43 25.85 -14.50
N PHE A 45 -11.13 24.57 -14.30
CA PHE A 45 -10.44 23.78 -15.31
C PHE A 45 -11.35 22.63 -15.73
N GLU A 46 -12.11 22.90 -16.79
CA GLU A 46 -12.29 21.90 -17.81
C GLU A 46 -10.89 21.58 -18.37
N ASP A 47 -10.43 20.38 -18.02
CA ASP A 47 -9.56 19.53 -18.85
C ASP A 47 -8.15 20.03 -19.22
N GLU A 48 -7.11 19.59 -18.49
CA GLU A 48 -5.78 19.32 -19.08
C GLU A 48 -5.13 18.08 -18.42
N ASN A 49 -5.32 16.94 -19.07
CA ASN A 49 -4.27 16.01 -19.48
C ASN A 49 -3.06 15.80 -18.53
N ASP A 50 -3.18 14.82 -17.62
CA ASP A 50 -2.13 14.34 -16.72
C ASP A 50 -1.08 13.42 -17.41
N GLU A 51 -0.85 13.56 -18.71
CA GLU A 51 0.09 12.74 -19.51
C GLU A 51 1.02 13.63 -20.34
N ALA A 52 2.01 14.24 -19.67
CA ALA A 52 3.17 14.83 -20.33
C ALA A 52 4.47 14.36 -19.64
N ALA A 53 4.99 13.20 -20.07
CA ALA A 53 6.42 12.96 -20.31
C ALA A 53 6.73 11.48 -20.64
N THR A 54 6.23 10.96 -21.76
CA THR A 54 6.97 9.94 -22.54
C THR A 54 6.54 10.00 -24.00
N SER A 55 7.42 10.51 -24.85
CA SER A 55 7.23 10.52 -26.29
C SER A 55 7.35 9.09 -26.86
N ARG A 56 6.24 8.53 -27.34
CA ARG A 56 6.19 7.65 -28.53
C ARG A 56 4.72 7.42 -28.90
N ARG A 57 4.39 7.81 -30.13
CA ARG A 57 3.08 7.79 -30.76
C ARG A 57 2.40 6.41 -30.63
N GLN A 58 1.40 6.31 -29.76
CA GLN A 58 0.30 5.37 -29.93
C GLN A 58 -1.00 6.14 -29.75
N ARG A 59 -1.91 5.90 -30.67
CA ARG A 59 -3.16 6.64 -30.91
C ARG A 59 -4.04 6.53 -29.66
N ASP A 60 -4.13 7.61 -28.88
CA ASP A 60 -4.85 7.62 -27.61
C ASP A 60 -6.35 7.36 -27.82
N VAL A 61 -6.85 6.45 -27.00
CA VAL A 61 -8.23 5.99 -26.99
C VAL A 61 -9.10 7.16 -26.57
N SER A 62 -10.02 7.52 -27.47
CA SER A 62 -11.17 8.41 -27.25
C SER A 62 -11.62 8.43 -25.81
N ASP A 63 -11.74 9.62 -25.23
CA ASP A 63 -12.33 9.84 -23.91
C ASP A 63 -13.83 9.51 -24.00
N CYS A 64 -14.11 8.22 -24.07
CA CYS A 64 -15.45 7.70 -24.27
C CYS A 64 -16.23 7.98 -22.99
N TYR A 65 -17.37 8.64 -23.14
CA TYR A 65 -18.39 8.68 -22.10
C TYR A 65 -18.90 7.25 -21.94
N CYS A 66 -18.22 6.45 -21.12
CA CYS A 66 -18.70 5.13 -20.79
C CYS A 66 -19.96 5.28 -19.95
N SER A 67 -20.99 4.55 -20.34
CA SER A 67 -22.18 4.43 -19.51
C SER A 67 -21.81 3.89 -18.13
N GLU A 68 -22.58 4.24 -17.11
CA GLU A 68 -22.46 3.66 -15.77
C GLU A 68 -22.49 2.12 -15.83
N SER A 69 -23.29 1.55 -16.72
CA SER A 69 -23.35 0.10 -16.96
C SER A 69 -22.06 -0.46 -17.54
N GLU A 70 -21.37 0.27 -18.40
CA GLU A 70 -20.10 -0.17 -18.99
C GLU A 70 -18.99 -0.13 -17.94
N THR A 71 -18.94 0.95 -17.16
CA THR A 71 -18.01 1.07 -16.02
C THR A 71 -18.19 -0.08 -15.03
N LYS A 72 -19.44 -0.42 -14.72
CA LYS A 72 -19.79 -1.56 -13.86
C LYS A 72 -19.30 -2.88 -14.43
N ASN A 73 -19.52 -3.13 -15.73
CA ASN A 73 -19.08 -4.35 -16.39
C ASN A 73 -17.55 -4.47 -16.44
N MET A 74 -16.85 -3.38 -16.74
CA MET A 74 -15.37 -3.35 -16.71
C MET A 74 -14.84 -3.62 -15.31
N LEU A 75 -15.47 -3.04 -14.28
CA LEU A 75 -15.07 -3.25 -12.90
C LEU A 75 -15.31 -4.72 -12.48
N LEU A 76 -16.45 -5.29 -12.85
CA LEU A 76 -16.73 -6.71 -12.63
C LEU A 76 -15.68 -7.58 -13.32
N GLU A 77 -15.38 -7.34 -14.59
CA GLU A 77 -14.39 -8.10 -15.35
C GLU A 77 -13.00 -8.07 -14.69
N LEU A 78 -12.55 -6.91 -14.22
CA LEU A 78 -11.25 -6.76 -13.53
C LEU A 78 -11.21 -7.43 -12.16
N LEU A 79 -12.36 -7.50 -11.47
CA LEU A 79 -12.48 -8.07 -10.14
C LEU A 79 -12.98 -9.53 -10.17
N ARG A 80 -13.17 -10.10 -11.37
CA ARG A 80 -13.61 -11.48 -11.53
C ARG A 80 -12.63 -12.41 -10.84
N TYR A 81 -13.21 -13.42 -10.20
CA TYR A 81 -12.49 -14.53 -9.65
C TYR A 81 -11.90 -15.32 -10.81
N ASP A 82 -10.58 -15.39 -10.89
CA ASP A 82 -9.91 -16.34 -11.75
C ASP A 82 -9.83 -17.65 -10.96
N GLU A 83 -10.59 -18.66 -11.38
CA GLU A 83 -10.56 -19.97 -10.72
C GLU A 83 -9.20 -20.66 -10.92
N GLU A 84 -8.44 -20.28 -11.95
CA GLU A 84 -7.16 -20.88 -12.28
C GLU A 84 -6.00 -20.31 -11.43
N ASP A 85 -6.18 -19.13 -10.81
CA ASP A 85 -5.17 -18.50 -9.97
C ASP A 85 -5.26 -18.97 -8.50
N ASN A 86 -4.96 -20.24 -8.29
CA ASN A 86 -4.97 -20.89 -6.97
C ASN A 86 -4.04 -20.16 -5.95
N GLU A 87 -2.97 -19.53 -6.43
CA GLU A 87 -2.03 -18.80 -5.57
C GLU A 87 -2.63 -17.50 -5.05
N LYS A 88 -3.23 -16.69 -5.94
CA LYS A 88 -3.98 -15.48 -5.57
C LYS A 88 -5.10 -15.80 -4.59
N GLN A 89 -5.79 -16.92 -4.79
CA GLN A 89 -6.82 -17.40 -3.87
C GLN A 89 -6.25 -17.79 -2.51
N MET A 90 -5.11 -18.48 -2.46
CA MET A 90 -4.46 -18.83 -1.20
C MET A 90 -4.02 -17.59 -0.43
N VAL A 91 -3.37 -16.61 -1.10
CA VAL A 91 -2.99 -15.34 -0.49
C VAL A 91 -4.20 -14.60 0.06
N ARG A 92 -5.31 -14.57 -0.69
CA ARG A 92 -6.56 -13.97 -0.23
C ARG A 92 -7.11 -14.66 1.02
N LYS A 93 -7.18 -15.98 1.01
CA LYS A 93 -7.72 -16.78 2.13
C LYS A 93 -6.89 -16.61 3.40
N GLU A 94 -5.56 -16.60 3.28
CA GLU A 94 -4.66 -16.33 4.41
C GLU A 94 -4.76 -14.88 4.89
N THR A 95 -4.98 -13.92 3.97
CA THR A 95 -5.24 -12.52 4.33
C THR A 95 -6.56 -12.37 5.08
N GLU A 96 -7.62 -13.04 4.65
CA GLU A 96 -8.92 -13.09 5.34
C GLU A 96 -8.76 -13.64 6.76
N HIS A 97 -8.03 -14.74 6.92
CA HIS A 97 -7.75 -15.31 8.24
C HIS A 97 -6.96 -14.36 9.15
N ALA A 98 -5.92 -13.71 8.62
CA ALA A 98 -5.16 -12.71 9.36
C ALA A 98 -6.01 -11.49 9.74
N CYS A 99 -6.97 -11.09 8.89
CA CYS A 99 -7.93 -10.03 9.22
C CYS A 99 -8.74 -10.39 10.46
N GLU A 100 -9.21 -11.63 10.59
CA GLU A 100 -9.98 -12.09 11.75
C GLU A 100 -9.14 -12.15 13.04
N MET A 101 -7.85 -12.44 12.92
CA MET A 101 -6.95 -12.59 14.08
C MET A 101 -6.40 -11.26 14.62
N PHE A 102 -6.20 -10.25 13.76
CA PHE A 102 -5.44 -9.04 14.09
C PHE A 102 -6.23 -7.73 13.98
N VAL A 103 -7.57 -7.81 13.94
CA VAL A 103 -8.49 -6.67 13.85
C VAL A 103 -8.04 -5.51 14.75
N GLY A 104 -7.95 -4.29 14.19
CA GLY A 104 -7.77 -3.05 14.96
C GLY A 104 -6.37 -2.80 15.54
N SER A 105 -5.35 -3.57 15.11
CA SER A 105 -3.96 -3.32 15.52
C SER A 105 -3.32 -2.20 14.70
N GLU A 106 -2.68 -1.23 15.35
CA GLU A 106 -1.84 -0.17 14.73
C GLU A 106 -0.77 -0.75 13.78
N GLU A 107 -0.32 -1.99 14.04
CA GLU A 107 0.65 -2.71 13.21
C GLU A 107 0.03 -3.78 12.30
N PHE A 108 -1.26 -3.68 11.97
CA PHE A 108 -1.99 -4.72 11.23
C PHE A 108 -1.27 -5.16 9.95
N LYS A 109 -0.81 -4.22 9.10
CA LYS A 109 -0.12 -4.54 7.84
C LYS A 109 1.23 -5.25 8.07
N ARG A 110 1.92 -4.94 9.17
CA ARG A 110 3.16 -5.63 9.57
C ARG A 110 2.86 -7.06 10.03
N ARG A 111 1.81 -7.26 10.83
CA ARG A 111 1.36 -8.60 11.28
C ARG A 111 0.88 -9.45 10.11
N LEU A 112 0.13 -8.87 9.17
CA LEU A 112 -0.30 -9.52 7.94
C LEU A 112 0.90 -9.98 7.11
N MET A 113 1.90 -9.12 6.90
CA MET A 113 3.14 -9.51 6.22
C MET A 113 3.83 -10.68 6.93
N SER A 114 3.98 -10.64 8.27
CA SER A 114 4.58 -11.74 9.02
C SER A 114 3.78 -13.04 8.87
N HIS A 115 2.45 -12.99 9.01
CA HIS A 115 1.57 -14.14 8.83
C HIS A 115 1.72 -14.77 7.44
N LEU A 116 1.74 -13.96 6.38
CA LEU A 116 1.94 -14.47 5.02
C LEU A 116 3.33 -15.09 4.84
N ARG A 117 4.37 -14.54 5.48
CA ARG A 117 5.71 -15.15 5.48
C ARG A 117 5.75 -16.48 6.21
N ASP A 118 5.07 -16.58 7.35
CA ASP A 118 4.97 -17.83 8.12
C ASP A 118 4.25 -18.93 7.33
N LYS A 119 3.38 -18.54 6.40
CA LYS A 119 2.71 -19.43 5.43
C LYS A 119 3.55 -19.75 4.19
N GLY A 120 4.77 -19.23 4.09
CA GLY A 120 5.71 -19.52 3.01
C GLY A 120 5.64 -18.57 1.82
N PHE A 121 4.91 -17.47 1.90
CA PHE A 121 4.87 -16.46 0.83
C PHE A 121 6.05 -15.46 0.92
N ASP A 122 6.58 -15.03 -0.22
CA ASP A 122 7.44 -13.83 -0.28
C ASP A 122 6.57 -12.58 -0.15
N ALA A 123 6.15 -12.27 1.07
CA ALA A 123 5.42 -11.06 1.40
C ALA A 123 6.35 -9.92 1.82
N GLY A 124 5.99 -8.68 1.49
CA GLY A 124 6.75 -7.49 1.85
C GLY A 124 5.84 -6.34 2.23
N LEU A 125 6.19 -5.64 3.31
CA LEU A 125 5.56 -4.37 3.66
C LEU A 125 6.20 -3.27 2.80
N CYS A 126 5.39 -2.69 1.93
CA CYS A 126 5.75 -1.58 1.05
C CYS A 126 5.32 -0.25 1.67
N LYS A 127 6.21 0.74 1.63
CA LYS A 127 5.94 2.12 2.08
C LYS A 127 6.23 3.08 0.94
N SER A 128 5.19 3.61 0.32
CA SER A 128 5.28 4.62 -0.74
C SER A 128 5.29 6.03 -0.16
N ARG A 129 6.00 6.95 -0.82
CA ARG A 129 6.03 8.38 -0.49
C ARG A 129 6.04 9.19 -1.79
N TRP A 130 5.31 10.30 -1.79
CA TRP A 130 5.31 11.27 -2.89
C TRP A 130 5.32 12.70 -2.36
N ASP A 131 6.02 13.58 -3.08
CA ASP A 131 6.24 14.97 -2.69
C ASP A 131 5.54 15.94 -3.64
N LYS A 132 5.33 17.18 -3.15
CA LYS A 132 4.59 18.25 -3.86
C LYS A 132 5.11 18.55 -5.27
N SER A 133 6.39 18.28 -5.52
CA SER A 133 7.05 18.55 -6.80
C SER A 133 6.51 17.70 -7.96
N VAL A 134 5.86 16.57 -7.68
CA VAL A 134 5.32 15.69 -8.73
C VAL A 134 3.86 16.05 -8.98
N ARG A 135 3.60 16.84 -10.03
CA ARG A 135 2.25 17.17 -10.55
C ARG A 135 1.32 17.94 -9.59
N ASN A 136 1.83 18.86 -8.77
CA ASN A 136 1.02 19.65 -7.83
C ASN A 136 0.17 18.79 -6.88
N LEU A 137 0.62 17.56 -6.60
CA LEU A 137 -0.05 16.67 -5.65
C LEU A 137 0.27 17.10 -4.22
N LEU A 138 -0.67 16.91 -3.29
CA LEU A 138 -0.33 16.98 -1.87
C LEU A 138 0.67 15.87 -1.54
N SER A 139 1.68 16.18 -0.72
CA SER A 139 2.61 15.16 -0.23
C SER A 139 1.85 14.13 0.60
N GLY A 140 2.26 12.87 0.50
CA GLY A 140 1.63 11.80 1.25
C GLY A 140 2.51 10.56 1.33
N ALA A 141 2.08 9.64 2.19
CA ALA A 141 2.67 8.34 2.36
C ALA A 141 1.56 7.29 2.44
N HIS A 142 1.84 6.08 1.97
CA HIS A 142 0.92 4.96 2.08
C HIS A 142 1.69 3.67 2.34
N GLU A 143 1.15 2.83 3.21
CA GLU A 143 1.68 1.51 3.48
C GLU A 143 0.76 0.45 2.87
N TYR A 144 1.31 -0.59 2.28
CA TYR A 144 0.55 -1.72 1.73
C TYR A 144 1.41 -2.99 1.76
N VAL A 145 0.79 -4.15 1.61
CA VAL A 145 1.52 -5.42 1.52
C VAL A 145 1.58 -5.84 0.05
N ASP A 146 2.71 -6.38 -0.39
CA ASP A 146 2.79 -7.11 -1.65
C ASP A 146 3.26 -8.54 -1.41
N VAL A 147 2.98 -9.41 -2.37
CA VAL A 147 3.40 -10.82 -2.36
C VAL A 147 3.94 -11.18 -3.74
N TYR A 148 5.05 -11.90 -3.79
CA TYR A 148 5.50 -12.57 -5.02
C TYR A 148 5.05 -14.02 -5.02
N THR A 149 4.34 -14.43 -6.07
CA THR A 149 3.95 -15.82 -6.32
C THR A 149 4.34 -16.17 -7.76
N ASN A 150 5.10 -17.26 -7.96
CA ASN A 150 5.65 -17.66 -9.26
C ASN A 150 6.24 -16.52 -10.10
N GLY A 151 7.02 -15.64 -9.47
CA GLY A 151 7.66 -14.49 -10.13
C GLY A 151 6.72 -13.33 -10.47
N THR A 152 5.43 -13.44 -10.17
CA THR A 152 4.43 -12.39 -10.36
C THR A 152 4.16 -11.65 -9.04
N ARG A 153 4.20 -10.32 -9.09
CA ARG A 153 3.88 -9.45 -7.96
C ARG A 153 2.38 -9.25 -7.84
N HIS A 154 1.85 -9.43 -6.64
CA HIS A 154 0.48 -9.13 -6.26
C HIS A 154 0.46 -8.09 -5.16
N ILE A 155 -0.40 -7.08 -5.29
CA ILE A 155 -0.68 -6.09 -4.22
C ILE A 155 -1.81 -6.63 -3.38
N VAL A 156 -1.62 -6.59 -2.06
CA VAL A 156 -2.62 -6.92 -1.04
C VAL A 156 -3.02 -5.62 -0.33
N GLU A 157 -4.21 -5.12 -0.64
CA GLU A 157 -4.81 -3.98 0.08
C GLU A 157 -6.02 -4.45 0.87
N VAL A 158 -5.93 -4.27 2.18
CA VAL A 158 -7.04 -4.53 3.09
C VAL A 158 -7.85 -3.26 3.21
N ASN A 159 -9.15 -3.37 2.97
CA ASN A 159 -10.11 -2.27 2.89
C ASN A 159 -9.86 -1.31 1.72
N LEU A 160 -9.78 -1.87 0.50
CA LEU A 160 -9.66 -1.06 -0.72
C LEU A 160 -10.84 -0.09 -0.92
N VAL A 161 -12.05 -0.50 -0.50
CA VAL A 161 -13.29 0.29 -0.61
C VAL A 161 -13.15 1.67 0.04
N ALA A 162 -12.53 1.77 1.21
CA ALA A 162 -12.31 3.04 1.94
C ALA A 162 -11.52 4.08 1.12
N GLN A 163 -10.73 3.63 0.15
CA GLN A 163 -9.99 4.52 -0.76
C GLN A 163 -10.91 5.26 -1.76
N PHE A 164 -12.17 4.86 -1.86
CA PHE A 164 -13.15 5.39 -2.79
C PHE A 164 -14.44 5.91 -2.13
N GLU A 165 -14.59 5.76 -0.81
CA GLU A 165 -15.75 6.30 -0.10
C GLU A 165 -15.80 7.84 -0.16
N ILE A 166 -16.99 8.38 -0.48
CA ILE A 166 -17.25 9.82 -0.54
C ILE A 166 -18.51 10.17 0.23
N ALA A 167 -18.62 11.43 0.64
CA ALA A 167 -19.86 11.95 1.19
C ALA A 167 -20.93 12.05 0.08
N ARG A 168 -22.15 11.61 0.40
CA ARG A 168 -23.34 11.73 -0.47
C ARG A 168 -23.15 11.13 -1.87
N PRO A 169 -22.77 9.84 -2.00
CA PRO A 169 -22.63 9.21 -3.31
C PRO A 169 -23.97 9.21 -4.07
N THR A 170 -23.93 9.22 -5.41
CA THR A 170 -25.09 8.85 -6.22
C THR A 170 -25.43 7.37 -6.01
N SER A 171 -26.67 6.98 -6.28
CA SER A 171 -27.07 5.57 -6.19
C SER A 171 -26.23 4.66 -7.10
N SER A 172 -25.90 5.16 -8.29
CA SER A 172 -25.03 4.44 -9.23
C SER A 172 -23.63 4.25 -8.68
N TYR A 173 -23.01 5.30 -8.12
CA TYR A 173 -21.68 5.20 -7.52
C TYR A 173 -21.67 4.29 -6.28
N ALA A 174 -22.70 4.36 -5.45
CA ALA A 174 -22.87 3.43 -4.32
C ALA A 174 -22.89 1.97 -4.80
N SER A 175 -23.56 1.68 -5.91
CA SER A 175 -23.58 0.33 -6.48
C SER A 175 -22.22 -0.15 -6.99
N LEU A 176 -21.31 0.76 -7.36
CA LEU A 176 -19.93 0.41 -7.74
C LEU A 176 -19.08 0.06 -6.51
N LEU A 177 -19.26 0.78 -5.39
CA LEU A 177 -18.57 0.49 -4.14
C LEU A 177 -18.89 -0.92 -3.62
N GLU A 178 -20.13 -1.38 -3.81
CA GLU A 178 -20.57 -2.74 -3.41
C GLU A 178 -19.87 -3.87 -4.18
N ILE A 179 -19.31 -3.58 -5.37
CA ILE A 179 -18.62 -4.57 -6.21
C ILE A 179 -17.17 -4.76 -5.76
N ILE A 180 -16.57 -3.73 -5.16
CA ILE A 180 -15.16 -3.77 -4.75
C ILE A 180 -15.00 -4.76 -3.60
N PRO A 181 -14.11 -5.76 -3.71
CA PRO A 181 -13.88 -6.68 -2.63
C PRO A 181 -13.24 -5.94 -1.45
N PRO A 182 -13.61 -6.29 -0.21
CA PRO A 182 -13.01 -5.67 0.98
C PRO A 182 -11.51 -5.93 1.06
N ILE A 183 -11.07 -7.10 0.62
CA ILE A 183 -9.65 -7.45 0.48
C ILE A 183 -9.36 -7.59 -1.00
N PHE A 184 -8.50 -6.70 -1.49
CA PHE A 184 -8.00 -6.78 -2.86
C PHE A 184 -6.67 -7.53 -2.86
N VAL A 185 -6.61 -8.59 -3.67
CA VAL A 185 -5.37 -9.25 -4.07
C VAL A 185 -5.37 -9.22 -5.58
N GLY A 186 -4.34 -8.64 -6.19
CA GLY A 186 -4.29 -8.52 -7.66
C GLY A 186 -3.00 -7.90 -8.17
N LYS A 187 -2.80 -7.96 -9.48
CA LYS A 187 -1.60 -7.43 -10.13
C LYS A 187 -1.59 -5.90 -10.08
N PRO A 188 -0.42 -5.25 -10.07
CA PRO A 188 -0.31 -3.80 -10.13
C PRO A 188 -1.15 -3.16 -11.25
N GLU A 189 -1.22 -3.79 -12.41
CA GLU A 189 -1.96 -3.33 -13.58
C GLU A 189 -3.48 -3.40 -13.37
N GLU A 190 -3.96 -4.45 -12.69
CA GLU A 190 -5.38 -4.61 -12.32
C GLU A 190 -5.78 -3.48 -11.37
N LEU A 191 -4.99 -3.26 -10.30
CA LEU A 191 -5.25 -2.19 -9.34
C LEU A 191 -5.25 -0.81 -10.01
N LYS A 192 -4.29 -0.56 -10.91
CA LYS A 192 -4.21 0.72 -11.64
C LYS A 192 -5.47 0.99 -12.45
N ARG A 193 -6.04 -0.04 -13.10
CA ARG A 193 -7.30 0.06 -13.85
C ARG A 193 -8.49 0.29 -12.94
N VAL A 194 -8.59 -0.44 -11.82
CA VAL A 194 -9.64 -0.25 -10.80
C VAL A 194 -9.62 1.20 -10.28
N VAL A 195 -8.45 1.71 -9.89
CA VAL A 195 -8.28 3.09 -9.42
C VAL A 195 -8.75 4.09 -10.47
N LYS A 196 -8.36 3.91 -11.74
CA LYS A 196 -8.76 4.80 -12.84
C LYS A 196 -10.29 4.85 -13.01
N LEU A 197 -10.95 3.68 -13.07
CA LEU A 197 -12.40 3.58 -13.21
C LEU A 197 -13.13 4.22 -12.02
N MET A 198 -12.71 3.87 -10.80
CA MET A 198 -13.37 4.38 -9.59
C MET A 198 -13.17 5.88 -9.40
N CYS A 199 -12.00 6.43 -9.73
CA CYS A 199 -11.78 7.88 -9.65
C CYS A 199 -12.60 8.65 -10.70
N LYS A 200 -12.80 8.08 -11.89
CA LYS A 200 -13.68 8.67 -12.92
C LYS A 200 -15.13 8.70 -12.43
N ALA A 201 -15.67 7.57 -11.98
CA ALA A 201 -17.04 7.47 -11.47
C ALA A 201 -17.26 8.33 -10.20
N MET A 202 -16.23 8.47 -9.35
CA MET A 202 -16.27 9.33 -8.17
C MET A 202 -16.44 10.81 -8.55
N ARG A 203 -15.67 11.26 -9.55
CA ARG A 203 -15.76 12.62 -10.08
C ARG A 203 -17.17 12.90 -10.63
N GLU A 204 -17.72 11.96 -11.40
CA GLU A 204 -19.07 12.06 -11.96
C GLU A 204 -20.14 12.13 -10.85
N SER A 205 -20.03 11.27 -9.84
CA SER A 205 -20.93 11.29 -8.67
C SER A 205 -20.88 12.60 -7.91
N MET A 206 -19.69 13.14 -7.65
CA MET A 206 -19.54 14.40 -6.92
C MET A 206 -20.05 15.59 -7.74
N LYS A 207 -19.77 15.60 -9.05
CA LYS A 207 -20.31 16.60 -9.98
C LYS A 207 -21.85 16.58 -10.02
N ALA A 208 -22.46 15.39 -10.06
CA ALA A 208 -23.92 15.24 -10.03
C ALA A 208 -24.56 15.71 -8.71
N LYS A 209 -23.76 15.86 -7.65
CA LYS A 209 -24.18 16.36 -6.34
C LYS A 209 -23.74 17.80 -6.07
N ASP A 210 -23.21 18.49 -7.08
CA ASP A 210 -22.67 19.84 -6.98
C ASP A 210 -21.59 19.97 -5.88
N MET A 211 -20.71 18.97 -5.80
CA MET A 211 -19.61 18.91 -4.85
C MET A 211 -18.27 18.84 -5.59
N HIS A 212 -17.26 19.55 -5.07
CA HIS A 212 -15.91 19.49 -5.62
C HIS A 212 -15.17 18.23 -5.15
N LEU A 213 -14.45 17.58 -6.08
CA LEU A 213 -13.61 16.43 -5.77
C LEU A 213 -12.38 16.87 -4.95
N PRO A 214 -12.16 16.33 -3.75
CA PRO A 214 -10.98 16.67 -2.94
C PRO A 214 -9.68 16.25 -3.64
N PRO A 215 -8.56 16.98 -3.42
CA PRO A 215 -7.28 16.67 -4.07
C PRO A 215 -6.80 15.23 -3.83
N TRP A 216 -6.97 14.71 -2.62
CA TRP A 216 -6.58 13.35 -2.23
C TRP A 216 -7.46 12.23 -2.82
N ARG A 217 -8.58 12.61 -3.45
CA ARG A 217 -9.48 11.70 -4.17
C ARG A 217 -9.26 11.75 -5.69
N ARG A 218 -8.38 12.62 -6.18
CA ARG A 218 -8.00 12.66 -7.60
C ARG A 218 -7.20 11.43 -7.98
N ASN A 219 -7.34 11.00 -9.24
CA ASN A 219 -6.69 9.80 -9.78
C ASN A 219 -5.16 9.79 -9.54
N GLY A 220 -4.46 10.90 -9.80
CA GLY A 220 -3.02 11.00 -9.58
C GLY A 220 -2.61 10.73 -8.12
N TYR A 221 -3.31 11.35 -7.16
CA TYR A 221 -3.03 11.14 -5.74
C TYR A 221 -3.31 9.70 -5.31
N VAL A 222 -4.46 9.16 -5.72
CA VAL A 222 -4.86 7.79 -5.34
C VAL A 222 -3.90 6.77 -5.94
N GLN A 223 -3.46 6.93 -7.20
CA GLN A 223 -2.45 6.07 -7.81
C GLN A 223 -1.09 6.14 -7.10
N SER A 224 -0.66 7.32 -6.65
CA SER A 224 0.62 7.47 -5.93
C SER A 224 0.72 6.60 -4.67
N LYS A 225 -0.41 6.23 -4.04
CA LYS A 225 -0.45 5.31 -2.89
C LYS A 225 0.26 3.98 -3.18
N TRP A 226 0.13 3.44 -4.38
CA TRP A 226 0.74 2.14 -4.72
C TRP A 226 1.88 2.24 -5.73
N PHE A 227 1.89 3.28 -6.58
CA PHE A 227 2.78 3.37 -7.73
C PHE A 227 3.85 4.48 -7.63
N ALA A 228 3.85 5.29 -6.57
CA ALA A 228 4.98 6.17 -6.29
C ALA A 228 6.23 5.37 -5.88
N ARG A 229 7.37 6.07 -5.76
CA ARG A 229 8.58 5.47 -5.20
C ARG A 229 8.28 4.90 -3.82
N TYR A 230 8.69 3.64 -3.61
CA TYR A 230 8.43 2.93 -2.37
C TYR A 230 9.65 2.17 -1.90
N LYS A 231 9.72 1.93 -0.59
CA LYS A 231 10.65 0.97 0.02
C LYS A 231 9.88 -0.29 0.38
N ARG A 232 10.39 -1.44 -0.03
CA ARG A 232 9.86 -2.76 0.35
C ARG A 232 10.70 -3.33 1.48
N THR A 233 10.04 -3.90 2.48
CA THR A 233 10.74 -4.71 3.49
C THR A 233 11.26 -5.98 2.82
N VAL A 234 12.54 -5.97 2.44
CA VAL A 234 13.25 -7.18 2.04
C VAL A 234 13.63 -7.93 3.32
N ASN A 235 13.30 -9.21 3.40
CA ASN A 235 14.03 -10.04 4.35
C ASN A 235 15.43 -10.24 3.78
N GLU A 236 16.45 -9.70 4.43
CA GLU A 236 17.67 -10.49 4.55
C GLU A 236 17.22 -11.76 5.28
N VAL A 237 17.00 -12.82 4.53
CA VAL A 237 17.10 -14.14 5.13
C VAL A 237 18.52 -14.17 5.68
N LEU A 238 18.69 -13.91 6.97
CA LEU A 238 19.85 -14.36 7.70
C LEU A 238 19.81 -15.86 7.53
N ILE A 239 20.43 -16.34 6.44
CA ILE A 239 20.99 -17.67 6.38
C ILE A 239 21.93 -17.65 7.57
N ARG A 240 21.44 -18.09 8.74
CA ARG A 240 22.33 -18.50 9.82
C ARG A 240 23.25 -19.49 9.09
N PRO A 241 24.56 -19.20 8.94
CA PRO A 241 25.45 -20.22 8.47
C PRO A 241 25.29 -21.32 9.51
N THR A 242 24.61 -22.39 9.14
CA THR A 242 24.71 -23.62 9.89
C THR A 242 26.18 -23.97 9.74
N ILE A 243 26.97 -23.56 10.74
CA ILE A 243 28.33 -24.05 10.90
C ILE A 243 28.11 -25.55 11.13
N SER A 244 28.14 -26.33 10.06
CA SER A 244 28.36 -27.75 10.14
C SER A 244 29.79 -27.88 10.64
N ILE A 245 29.94 -27.93 11.97
CA ILE A 245 31.14 -28.46 12.57
C ILE A 245 31.09 -29.96 12.27
N ASP A 246 31.66 -30.33 11.12
CA ASP A 246 32.05 -31.70 10.86
C ASP A 246 33.21 -32.00 11.80
N CYS A 247 32.91 -32.57 12.97
CA CYS A 247 33.92 -33.10 13.88
C CYS A 247 34.53 -34.33 13.23
N ARG A 248 35.46 -34.12 12.32
CA ARG A 248 36.29 -35.17 11.75
C ARG A 248 37.69 -35.00 12.29
N ASP A 249 37.95 -35.55 13.48
CA ASP A 249 39.32 -35.75 13.93
C ASP A 249 39.63 -37.20 14.24
N ASN A 250 40.56 -37.65 13.41
CA ASN A 250 41.22 -38.92 13.37
C ASN A 250 41.99 -39.17 14.67
N VAL A 251 42.06 -40.44 15.03
CA VAL A 251 43.00 -40.99 16.01
C VAL A 251 44.42 -40.56 15.65
N ALA A 252 45.07 -39.79 16.52
CA ALA A 252 46.50 -39.56 16.47
C ALA A 252 47.11 -39.60 17.88
N GLY A 253 48.01 -40.58 18.04
CA GLY A 253 49.20 -40.65 18.88
C GLY A 253 49.29 -39.84 20.17
N LYS A 254 49.55 -40.56 21.26
CA LYS A 254 50.29 -40.06 22.43
C LYS A 254 51.47 -39.20 21.97
N ASP A 255 51.55 -37.96 22.47
CA ASP A 255 52.76 -37.41 23.08
C ASP A 255 52.51 -36.00 23.66
N GLY A 256 52.87 -35.83 24.94
CA GLY A 256 53.37 -34.56 25.50
C GLY A 256 52.38 -33.45 25.86
N LEU A 257 51.85 -33.49 27.09
CA LEU A 257 51.24 -32.34 27.76
C LEU A 257 52.34 -31.29 28.07
N LYS A 258 52.24 -30.07 27.54
CA LYS A 258 52.99 -28.90 28.02
C LYS A 258 52.03 -27.76 28.36
N VAL A 259 51.78 -27.59 29.66
CA VAL A 259 51.08 -26.44 30.24
C VAL A 259 52.04 -25.27 30.28
N GLY A 260 51.77 -24.23 29.48
CA GLY A 260 52.46 -22.94 29.52
C GLY A 260 51.66 -21.93 30.33
N TYR A 261 52.31 -21.33 31.33
CA TYR A 261 51.78 -20.35 32.26
C TYR A 261 51.54 -18.96 31.65
N LEU A 262 50.56 -18.27 32.25
CA LEU A 262 50.17 -16.85 32.28
C LEU A 262 51.20 -15.79 31.83
N THR A 263 50.73 -14.66 31.31
CA THR A 263 50.98 -13.30 31.87
C THR A 263 50.09 -12.26 31.17
N ALA A 264 49.32 -11.51 31.96
CA ALA A 264 48.67 -10.26 31.57
C ALA A 264 49.63 -9.09 31.78
N ALA A 265 49.63 -8.12 30.87
CA ALA A 265 50.31 -6.83 31.06
C ALA A 265 49.30 -5.69 30.89
N PHE A 266 49.07 -5.00 32.02
CA PHE A 266 48.52 -3.65 32.10
C PHE A 266 49.71 -2.67 32.05
N GLU A 267 49.54 -1.54 31.37
CA GLU A 267 50.09 -0.18 31.64
C GLU A 267 49.93 0.63 30.32
N GLY A 268 49.49 1.89 30.27
CA GLY A 268 49.43 2.93 31.30
C GLY A 268 50.53 3.98 31.05
N THR A 269 50.13 5.23 30.76
CA THR A 269 50.92 6.45 30.46
C THR A 269 51.43 6.56 29.01
N ASN A 270 51.21 7.68 28.30
CA ASN A 270 51.28 9.08 28.71
C ASN A 270 50.19 9.94 28.05
#